data_AF-A0A3P9HYQ4-F1
#
_entry.id   AF-A0A3P9HYQ4-F1
#
_cell.length_a   1.000
_cell.length_b   1.000
_cell.length_c   1.000
_cell.angle_alpha   90.00
_cell.angle_beta   90.00
_cell.angle_gamma   90.00
#
_symmetry.space_group_name_H-M   'P 1'
#
loop_
_entity.id
_entity.type
_entity.pdbx_description
1 polymer ?
#
loop_
_entity_poly.entity_id
_entity_poly.type
_entity_poly.pdbx_seq_one_letter_code
_entity_poly.pdbx_strand_id
1 'polypeptide(L)'
;MAPSGSRSIKRGCQRVLYWIPVLFIAVIVAWSYYAYVLQLCIESIEDTGEKVVYLLAYHVIFLMFVWAYWQTIFTKPMNPLKEFHLSHSDKELLESENRGESQQEILRRIAKDLPIYTRTNSGAIRYCDRCQLLKPDRCHHCSVCDKCILKMDHHCPWVNNCVGFSNYKYFMLFLAYSLLYCLFVTATDLQYFIKFWTKGLPDTQAKFHILFLFFSASMFSVSLASLFIYHCWLVCKNRSTLEAVRAPVFRHGTDKNGFSLGVSKNFRQVFGDEAKYWPVPVFSSLGDGCSFPTCLVNMDPESPTSSNSASKSSAEGRHQFPSKPLRESQSRLLTSTPSWAENESAADKERKGANNPGMTIENEA
;
A
#
# COMPACT_ATOMS: atom_id res chain seq x y z
N MET A 1 15.92 18.83 32.67
CA MET A 1 15.98 18.76 31.20
C MET A 1 17.12 17.82 30.81
N ALA A 2 16.83 16.63 30.28
CA ALA A 2 17.88 15.72 29.80
C ALA A 2 18.47 16.27 28.48
N PRO A 3 19.79 16.16 28.24
CA PRO A 3 20.44 16.78 27.09
C PRO A 3 19.89 16.19 25.78
N SER A 4 19.39 17.06 24.90
CA SER A 4 18.75 16.70 23.62
C SER A 4 19.64 15.85 22.71
N GLY A 5 20.96 15.94 22.86
CA GLY A 5 21.96 15.17 22.11
C GLY A 5 21.88 13.65 22.32
N SER A 6 21.62 13.17 23.55
CA SER A 6 21.55 11.73 23.84
C SER A 6 20.30 11.07 23.21
N ARG A 7 19.18 11.80 23.14
CA ARG A 7 17.96 11.33 22.47
C ARG A 7 18.10 11.33 20.95
N SER A 8 18.83 12.29 20.37
CA SER A 8 19.07 12.36 18.93
C SER A 8 19.98 11.22 18.43
N ILE A 9 21.08 10.94 19.14
CA ILE A 9 22.00 9.84 18.81
C ILE A 9 21.30 8.48 18.96
N LYS A 10 20.53 8.28 20.05
CA LYS A 10 19.73 7.05 20.25
C LYS A 10 18.69 6.86 19.13
N ARG A 11 18.01 7.93 18.70
CA ARG A 11 17.06 7.89 17.58
C ARG A 11 17.73 7.61 16.24
N GLY A 12 18.94 8.14 16.01
CA GLY A 12 19.74 7.87 14.81
C GLY A 12 20.18 6.41 14.72
N CYS A 13 20.74 5.86 15.80
CA CYS A 13 21.16 4.46 15.88
C CYS A 13 19.96 3.49 15.74
N GLN A 14 18.83 3.79 16.39
CA GLN A 14 17.60 3.00 16.25
C GLN A 14 17.07 2.96 14.81
N ARG A 15 17.17 4.07 14.06
CA ARG A 15 16.75 4.10 12.66
C ARG A 15 17.58 3.17 11.77
N VAL A 16 18.87 3.01 12.04
CA VAL A 16 19.73 2.08 11.30
C VAL A 16 19.37 0.63 11.64
N LEU A 17 19.13 0.33 12.92
CA LEU A 17 18.76 -1.03 13.34
C LEU A 17 17.45 -1.53 12.68
N TYR A 18 16.49 -0.65 12.42
CA TYR A 18 15.25 -1.04 11.74
C TYR A 18 15.43 -1.46 10.27
N TRP A 19 16.57 -1.14 9.65
CA TRP A 19 16.90 -1.61 8.30
C TRP A 19 17.54 -3.00 8.26
N ILE A 20 17.97 -3.54 9.41
CA ILE A 20 18.62 -4.87 9.46
C ILE A 20 17.76 -5.96 8.82
N PRO A 21 16.45 -6.09 9.10
CA PRO A 21 15.64 -7.13 8.45
C PRO A 21 15.54 -6.97 6.93
N VAL A 22 15.48 -5.73 6.43
CA VAL A 22 15.42 -5.44 4.99
C VAL A 22 16.74 -5.81 4.33
N LEU A 23 17.88 -5.42 4.92
CA LEU A 23 19.21 -5.76 4.43
C LEU A 23 19.44 -7.27 4.43
N PHE A 24 18.97 -7.97 5.47
CA PHE A 24 19.04 -9.42 5.55
C PHE A 24 18.30 -10.10 4.38
N ILE A 25 17.06 -9.67 4.09
CA ILE A 25 16.31 -10.18 2.94
C ILE A 25 17.03 -9.84 1.63
N ALA A 26 17.55 -8.62 1.47
CA ALA A 26 18.29 -8.22 0.27
C ALA A 26 19.52 -9.10 0.03
N VAL A 27 20.28 -9.44 1.08
CA VAL A 27 21.44 -10.35 0.98
C VAL A 27 21.01 -11.76 0.58
N ILE A 28 19.96 -12.32 1.19
CA ILE A 28 19.43 -13.65 0.83
C ILE A 28 18.98 -13.67 -0.63
N VAL A 29 18.24 -12.65 -1.07
CA VAL A 29 17.75 -12.53 -2.44
C VAL A 29 18.90 -12.45 -3.42
N ALA A 30 19.91 -11.60 -3.16
CA ALA A 30 21.09 -11.46 -4.00
C ALA A 30 21.89 -12.78 -4.10
N TRP A 31 22.09 -13.45 -2.97
CA TRP A 31 22.72 -14.78 -2.95
C TRP A 31 21.89 -15.81 -3.72
N SER A 32 20.56 -15.82 -3.57
CA SER A 32 19.70 -16.77 -4.29
C SER A 32 19.70 -16.53 -5.79
N TYR A 33 19.85 -15.29 -6.24
CA TYR A 33 20.05 -14.95 -7.65
C TYR A 33 21.36 -15.51 -8.17
N TYR A 34 22.46 -15.30 -7.44
CA TYR A 34 23.76 -15.88 -7.77
C TYR A 34 23.68 -17.42 -7.86
N ALA A 35 23.09 -18.06 -6.85
CA ALA A 35 22.98 -19.51 -6.78
C ALA A 35 22.11 -20.08 -7.92
N TYR A 36 20.95 -19.48 -8.19
CA TYR A 36 20.05 -19.95 -9.23
C TYR A 36 20.60 -19.69 -10.64
N VAL A 37 21.05 -18.47 -10.92
CA VAL A 37 21.44 -18.07 -12.28
C VAL A 37 22.81 -18.63 -12.66
N LEU A 38 23.82 -18.49 -11.79
CA LEU A 38 25.18 -18.91 -12.13
C LEU A 38 25.39 -20.40 -11.82
N GLN A 39 25.19 -20.80 -10.57
CA GLN A 39 25.55 -22.14 -10.12
C GLN A 39 24.59 -23.23 -10.65
N LEU A 40 23.29 -22.96 -10.64
CA LEU A 40 22.30 -23.89 -11.19
C LEU A 40 22.20 -23.75 -12.72
N CYS A 41 21.65 -22.64 -13.24
CA CYS A 41 21.34 -22.52 -14.66
C CYS A 41 22.57 -22.55 -15.58
N ILE A 42 23.66 -21.85 -15.26
CA ILE A 42 24.82 -21.78 -16.15
C ILE A 42 25.72 -23.00 -16.01
N GLU A 43 26.10 -23.37 -14.78
CA GLU A 43 27.08 -24.43 -14.52
C GLU A 43 26.48 -25.85 -14.50
N SER A 44 25.25 -26.04 -13.99
CA SER A 44 24.69 -27.38 -13.76
C SER A 44 23.72 -27.87 -14.85
N ILE A 45 23.03 -26.96 -15.55
CA ILE A 45 22.11 -27.32 -16.63
C ILE A 45 22.89 -27.45 -17.95
N GLU A 46 22.90 -28.67 -18.50
CA GLU A 46 23.54 -28.97 -19.79
C GLU A 46 22.63 -28.61 -20.98
N ASP A 47 21.32 -28.88 -20.88
CA ASP A 47 20.39 -28.59 -21.97
C ASP A 47 20.18 -27.08 -22.17
N THR A 48 20.42 -26.62 -23.39
CA THR A 48 20.35 -25.18 -23.70
C THR A 48 18.91 -24.67 -23.74
N GLY A 49 17.95 -25.51 -24.17
CA GLY A 49 16.53 -25.13 -24.21
C GLY A 49 15.97 -24.91 -22.81
N GLU A 50 16.18 -25.88 -21.92
CA GLU A 50 15.82 -25.83 -20.50
C GLU A 50 16.44 -24.59 -19.83
N LYS A 51 17.73 -24.35 -20.05
CA LYS A 51 18.44 -23.18 -19.51
C LYS A 51 17.78 -21.87 -19.90
N VAL A 52 17.46 -21.68 -21.19
CA VAL A 52 16.83 -20.45 -21.69
C VAL A 52 15.43 -20.27 -21.08
N VAL A 53 14.62 -21.34 -21.06
CA VAL A 53 13.27 -21.29 -20.50
C VAL A 53 13.29 -20.94 -19.01
N TYR A 54 14.17 -21.58 -18.23
CA TYR A 54 14.29 -21.34 -16.79
C TYR A 54 14.77 -19.92 -16.51
N LEU A 55 15.79 -19.44 -17.22
CA LEU A 55 16.30 -18.08 -17.05
C LEU A 55 15.23 -17.03 -17.38
N LEU A 56 14.51 -17.17 -18.50
CA LEU A 56 13.47 -16.20 -18.87
C LEU A 56 12.34 -16.15 -17.84
N ALA A 57 11.81 -17.31 -17.45
CA ALA A 57 10.75 -17.40 -16.45
C ALA A 57 11.21 -16.84 -15.08
N TYR A 58 12.42 -17.22 -14.65
CA TYR A 58 13.03 -16.75 -13.41
C TYR A 58 13.12 -15.23 -13.36
N HIS A 59 13.65 -14.59 -14.41
CA HIS A 59 13.83 -13.14 -14.43
C HIS A 59 12.49 -12.38 -14.41
N VAL A 60 11.47 -12.87 -15.11
CA VAL A 60 10.13 -12.26 -15.05
C VAL A 60 9.58 -12.30 -13.63
N ILE A 61 9.65 -13.45 -12.96
CA ILE A 61 9.17 -13.61 -11.58
C ILE A 61 10.01 -12.75 -10.62
N PHE A 62 11.34 -12.79 -10.76
CA PHE A 62 12.28 -12.03 -9.93
C PHE A 62 12.05 -10.52 -10.04
N LEU A 63 11.86 -9.99 -11.25
CA LEU A 63 11.58 -8.56 -11.48
C LEU A 63 10.27 -8.15 -10.82
N MET A 64 9.19 -8.94 -10.95
CA MET A 64 7.91 -8.66 -10.31
C MET A 64 8.00 -8.72 -8.78
N PHE A 65 8.73 -9.70 -8.25
CA PHE A 65 9.02 -9.83 -6.82
C PHE A 65 9.77 -8.60 -6.28
N VAL A 66 10.90 -8.23 -6.90
CA VAL A 66 11.71 -7.07 -6.47
C VAL A 66 10.93 -5.78 -6.59
N TRP A 67 10.16 -5.60 -7.67
CA TRP A 67 9.31 -4.42 -7.85
C TRP A 67 8.24 -4.31 -6.76
N ALA A 68 7.52 -5.39 -6.47
CA ALA A 68 6.52 -5.41 -5.40
C ALA A 68 7.14 -5.18 -4.01
N TYR A 69 8.31 -5.76 -3.74
CA TYR A 69 9.03 -5.54 -2.48
C TYR A 69 9.46 -4.08 -2.32
N TRP A 70 10.04 -3.49 -3.37
CA TRP A 70 10.43 -2.08 -3.41
C TRP A 70 9.24 -1.15 -3.15
N GLN A 71 8.12 -1.37 -3.84
CA GLN A 71 6.90 -0.57 -3.63
C GLN A 71 6.36 -0.70 -2.20
N THR A 72 6.44 -1.88 -1.60
CA THR A 72 5.99 -2.10 -0.21
C THR A 72 6.86 -1.35 0.81
N ILE A 73 8.19 -1.33 0.61
CA ILE A 73 9.14 -0.61 1.47
C ILE A 73 8.98 0.90 1.32
N PHE A 74 9.05 1.41 0.09
CA PHE A 74 9.25 2.84 -0.15
C PHE A 74 7.95 3.64 -0.34
N THR A 75 6.80 2.97 -0.49
CA THR A 75 5.50 3.67 -0.47
C THR A 75 5.19 4.14 0.94
N LYS A 76 5.29 5.44 1.15
CA LYS A 76 4.98 6.06 2.44
C LYS A 76 3.50 5.84 2.79
N PRO A 77 3.17 5.55 4.06
CA PRO A 77 1.77 5.51 4.49
C PRO A 77 1.12 6.87 4.28
N MET A 78 -0.07 6.88 3.67
CA MET A 78 -0.86 8.09 3.47
C MET A 78 -1.29 8.67 4.83
N ASN A 79 -1.28 10.00 4.95
CA ASN A 79 -1.68 10.69 6.17
C ASN A 79 -3.20 10.94 6.15
N PRO A 80 -3.87 10.96 7.32
CA PRO A 80 -5.25 11.43 7.41
C PRO A 80 -5.43 12.83 6.80
N LEU A 81 -6.60 13.08 6.22
CA LEU A 81 -6.96 14.40 5.67
C LEU A 81 -6.94 15.47 6.76
N LYS A 82 -6.73 16.73 6.36
CA LYS A 82 -6.62 17.88 7.27
C LYS A 82 -7.88 18.07 8.13
N GLU A 83 -9.06 17.75 7.59
CA GLU A 83 -10.35 17.85 8.29
C GLU A 83 -10.45 16.97 9.55
N PHE A 84 -9.67 15.89 9.63
CA PHE A 84 -9.62 15.04 10.82
C PHE A 84 -8.71 15.60 11.92
N HIS A 85 -7.84 16.56 11.58
CA HIS A 85 -6.97 17.19 12.56
C HIS A 85 -7.75 18.26 13.31
N LEU A 86 -7.53 18.34 14.63
CA LEU A 86 -8.13 19.38 15.43
C LEU A 86 -7.63 20.76 14.98
N SER A 87 -8.55 21.72 14.91
CA SER A 87 -8.19 23.13 14.75
C SER A 87 -7.45 23.63 15.99
N HIS A 88 -6.79 24.78 15.92
CA HIS A 88 -6.10 25.34 17.08
C HIS A 88 -7.07 25.59 18.25
N SER A 89 -8.23 26.18 17.96
CA SER A 89 -9.27 26.45 18.95
C SER A 89 -9.83 25.18 19.58
N ASP A 90 -10.01 24.11 18.79
CA ASP A 90 -10.51 22.84 19.33
C ASP A 90 -9.49 22.16 20.25
N LYS A 91 -8.18 22.33 19.97
CA LYS A 91 -7.11 21.82 20.86
C LYS A 91 -7.11 22.56 22.19
N GLU A 92 -7.13 23.88 22.16
CA GLU A 92 -7.18 24.70 23.38
C GLU A 92 -8.42 24.35 24.23
N LEU A 93 -9.57 24.21 23.58
CA LEU A 93 -10.81 23.81 24.25
C LEU A 93 -10.68 22.43 24.89
N LEU A 94 -10.14 21.44 24.15
CA LEU A 94 -9.95 20.09 24.65
C LEU A 94 -8.95 20.04 25.81
N GLU A 95 -7.87 20.83 25.76
CA GLU A 95 -6.85 20.93 26.80
C GLU A 95 -7.36 21.65 28.06
N SER A 96 -8.27 22.62 27.89
CA SER A 96 -8.89 23.36 29.00
C SER A 96 -9.89 22.53 29.81
N GLU A 97 -10.45 21.48 29.21
CA GLU A 97 -11.46 20.64 29.83
C GLU A 97 -10.88 19.44 30.60
N ASN A 98 -11.56 19.07 31.69
CA ASN A 98 -11.19 17.89 32.46
C ASN A 98 -11.38 16.61 31.64
N ARG A 99 -10.43 15.67 31.76
CA ARG A 99 -10.50 14.38 31.08
C ARG A 99 -11.74 13.60 31.51
N GLY A 100 -12.52 13.11 30.54
CA GLY A 100 -13.75 12.38 30.81
C GLY A 100 -14.85 12.72 29.81
N GLU A 101 -16.09 12.82 30.29
CA GLU A 101 -17.26 13.08 29.45
C GLU A 101 -17.22 14.45 28.75
N SER A 102 -16.72 15.52 29.41
CA SER A 102 -16.62 16.85 28.80
C SER A 102 -15.77 16.86 27.52
N GLN A 103 -14.58 16.24 27.58
CA GLN A 103 -13.73 16.06 26.39
C GLN A 103 -14.40 15.19 25.32
N GLN A 104 -15.13 14.15 25.72
CA GLN A 104 -15.85 13.31 24.75
C GLN A 104 -16.98 14.07 24.07
N GLU A 105 -17.67 14.98 24.75
CA GLU A 105 -18.71 15.79 24.13
C GLU A 105 -18.16 16.72 23.06
N ILE A 106 -17.02 17.36 23.32
CA ILE A 106 -16.30 18.17 22.32
C ILE A 106 -15.94 17.31 21.10
N LEU A 107 -15.33 16.14 21.33
CA LEU A 107 -14.96 15.23 20.25
C LEU A 107 -16.17 14.71 19.47
N ARG A 108 -17.32 14.46 20.13
CA ARG A 108 -18.57 14.06 19.47
C ARG A 108 -19.12 15.17 18.58
N ARG A 109 -19.06 16.42 19.04
CA ARG A 109 -19.46 17.60 18.26
C ARG A 109 -18.61 17.73 16.99
N ILE A 110 -17.30 17.63 17.10
CA ILE A 110 -16.38 17.72 15.95
C ILE A 110 -16.60 16.53 15.00
N ALA A 111 -16.80 15.33 15.54
CA ALA A 111 -17.01 14.11 14.74
C ALA A 111 -18.32 14.12 13.93
N LYS A 112 -19.29 14.98 14.27
CA LYS A 112 -20.60 15.02 13.59
C LYS A 112 -20.49 15.38 12.11
N ASP A 113 -19.50 16.22 11.77
CA ASP A 113 -19.27 16.69 10.41
C ASP A 113 -18.25 15.83 9.64
N LEU A 114 -17.81 14.70 10.23
CA LEU A 114 -16.82 13.79 9.64
C LEU A 114 -17.44 12.40 9.34
N PRO A 115 -16.97 11.69 8.30
CA PRO A 115 -17.46 10.36 7.95
C PRO A 115 -16.89 9.27 8.88
N ILE A 116 -17.24 9.32 10.17
CA ILE A 116 -16.76 8.41 11.22
C ILE A 116 -17.92 7.60 11.81
N TYR A 117 -17.97 6.32 11.44
CA TYR A 117 -19.01 5.39 11.85
C TYR A 117 -18.59 4.48 13.01
N THR A 118 -17.28 4.37 13.29
CA THR A 118 -16.75 3.51 14.36
C THR A 118 -16.43 4.25 15.66
N ARG A 119 -16.42 3.52 16.78
CA ARG A 119 -16.17 4.01 18.15
C ARG A 119 -15.17 3.12 18.88
N THR A 120 -14.72 3.54 20.05
CA THR A 120 -14.00 2.65 20.98
C THR A 120 -14.97 1.60 21.55
N ASN A 121 -14.45 0.60 22.26
CA ASN A 121 -15.29 -0.37 22.96
C ASN A 121 -16.19 0.24 24.05
N SER A 122 -15.83 1.42 24.58
CA SER A 122 -16.66 2.16 25.53
C SER A 122 -17.67 3.10 24.85
N GLY A 123 -17.77 3.08 23.52
CA GLY A 123 -18.62 3.99 22.75
C GLY A 123 -18.06 5.39 22.53
N ALA A 124 -16.85 5.68 23.03
CA ALA A 124 -16.18 6.96 22.89
C ALA A 124 -15.68 7.23 21.46
N ILE A 125 -15.46 8.50 21.12
CA ILE A 125 -14.84 8.90 19.84
C ILE A 125 -13.39 8.44 19.81
N ARG A 126 -12.99 7.83 18.69
CA ARG A 126 -11.62 7.33 18.50
C ARG A 126 -10.69 8.51 18.25
N TYR A 127 -9.98 8.94 19.28
CA TYR A 127 -9.05 10.06 19.24
C TYR A 127 -7.57 9.60 19.32
N CYS A 128 -6.65 10.41 18.79
CA CYS A 128 -5.21 10.22 18.94
C CYS A 128 -4.56 11.41 19.65
N ASP A 129 -4.17 11.26 20.91
CA ASP A 129 -3.52 12.32 21.68
C ASP A 129 -2.17 12.74 21.10
N ARG A 130 -1.41 11.80 20.50
CA ARG A 130 -0.08 12.11 19.93
C ARG A 130 -0.17 12.91 18.63
N CYS A 131 -1.12 12.57 17.78
CA CYS A 131 -1.29 13.21 16.47
C CYS A 131 -2.30 14.35 16.49
N GLN A 132 -3.04 14.54 17.60
CA GLN A 132 -4.05 15.57 17.79
C GLN A 132 -5.10 15.58 16.66
N LEU A 133 -5.64 14.39 16.38
CA LEU A 133 -6.63 14.16 15.32
C LEU A 133 -7.69 13.13 15.75
N LEU A 134 -8.90 13.29 15.23
CA LEU A 134 -9.94 12.26 15.29
C LEU A 134 -9.55 11.16 14.30
N LYS A 135 -9.45 9.91 14.74
CA LYS A 135 -9.01 8.81 13.88
C LYS A 135 -10.13 8.51 12.88
N PRO A 136 -9.85 8.58 11.56
CA PRO A 136 -10.75 8.01 10.57
C PRO A 136 -11.07 6.54 10.87
N ASP A 137 -12.15 6.03 10.30
CA ASP A 137 -12.47 4.62 10.43
C ASP A 137 -11.29 3.77 9.93
N ARG A 138 -11.02 2.65 10.63
CA ARG A 138 -9.90 1.74 10.31
C ARG A 138 -8.48 2.34 10.44
N CYS A 139 -8.35 3.60 10.86
CA CYS A 139 -7.06 4.24 11.10
C CYS A 139 -6.53 3.94 12.50
N HIS A 140 -5.25 3.57 12.64
CA HIS A 140 -4.61 3.32 13.93
C HIS A 140 -3.26 4.04 14.03
N HIS A 141 -2.86 4.43 15.24
CA HIS A 141 -1.55 5.03 15.49
C HIS A 141 -0.51 3.93 15.64
N CYS A 142 0.54 3.95 14.82
CA CYS A 142 1.69 3.07 14.99
C CYS A 142 2.79 3.82 15.75
N SER A 143 3.21 3.29 16.90
CA SER A 143 4.27 3.89 17.72
C SER A 143 5.65 3.83 17.07
N VAL A 144 5.90 2.86 16.19
CA VAL A 144 7.18 2.73 15.45
C VAL A 144 7.25 3.76 14.31
N CYS A 145 6.16 3.87 13.53
CA CYS A 145 6.03 4.88 12.48
C CYS A 145 5.78 6.30 13.04
N ASP A 146 5.47 6.41 14.34
CA ASP A 146 5.08 7.62 15.09
C ASP A 146 4.01 8.48 14.40
N LYS A 147 3.03 7.82 13.79
CA LYS A 147 1.93 8.48 13.07
C LYS A 147 0.69 7.60 12.96
N CYS A 148 -0.44 8.25 12.67
CA CYS A 148 -1.68 7.58 12.30
C CYS A 148 -1.59 7.02 10.86
N ILE A 149 -1.89 5.73 10.72
CA ILE A 149 -1.85 4.97 9.48
C ILE A 149 -3.29 4.66 9.06
N LEU A 150 -3.67 5.14 7.87
CA LEU A 150 -4.98 4.85 7.28
C LEU A 150 -5.10 3.36 6.95
N LYS A 151 -6.26 2.77 7.26
CA LYS A 151 -6.53 1.33 7.14
C LYS A 151 -5.35 0.47 7.60
N MET A 152 -4.83 0.76 8.80
CA MET A 152 -3.63 0.09 9.31
C MET A 152 -3.88 -1.40 9.41
N ASP A 153 -2.98 -2.18 8.79
CA ASP A 153 -2.98 -3.63 8.93
C ASP A 153 -2.00 -4.06 10.02
N HIS A 154 -0.71 -3.76 9.82
CA HIS A 154 0.32 -4.02 10.81
C HIS A 154 1.58 -3.19 10.50
N HIS A 155 2.51 -3.14 11.45
CA HIS A 155 3.87 -2.68 11.19
C HIS A 155 4.72 -3.91 10.84
N CYS A 156 5.39 -3.88 9.68
CA CYS A 156 6.15 -5.03 9.19
C CYS A 156 7.66 -4.71 9.22
N PRO A 157 8.43 -5.36 10.12
CA PRO A 157 9.87 -5.15 10.20
C PRO A 157 10.61 -5.53 8.91
N TRP A 158 10.12 -6.54 8.18
CA TRP A 158 10.75 -7.06 6.95
C TRP A 158 10.71 -6.09 5.77
N VAL A 159 9.89 -5.05 5.84
CA VAL A 159 9.83 -3.95 4.87
C VAL A 159 10.16 -2.60 5.50
N ASN A 160 10.53 -2.58 6.78
CA ASN A 160 10.76 -1.38 7.58
C ASN A 160 9.68 -0.29 7.38
N ASN A 161 8.42 -0.71 7.30
CA ASN A 161 7.32 0.18 6.99
C ASN A 161 6.01 -0.35 7.58
N CYS A 162 5.06 0.56 7.77
CA CYS A 162 3.69 0.22 8.09
C CYS A 162 2.96 -0.26 6.84
N VAL A 163 2.26 -1.40 6.94
CA VAL A 163 1.33 -1.89 5.92
C VAL A 163 -0.05 -1.33 6.24
N GLY A 164 -0.61 -0.58 5.29
CA GLY A 164 -1.92 0.07 5.42
C GLY A 164 -2.50 0.45 4.06
N PHE A 165 -3.39 1.43 4.02
CA PHE A 165 -4.17 1.77 2.82
C PHE A 165 -3.32 1.96 1.56
N SER A 166 -2.22 2.72 1.63
CA SER A 166 -1.45 3.11 0.44
C SER A 166 -0.57 2.00 -0.14
N ASN A 167 -0.24 0.96 0.64
CA ASN A 167 0.67 -0.11 0.21
C ASN A 167 0.15 -1.53 0.44
N TYR A 168 -1.10 -1.72 0.89
CA TYR A 168 -1.65 -3.06 1.15
C TYR A 168 -1.67 -3.93 -0.11
N LYS A 169 -2.03 -3.36 -1.28
CA LYS A 169 -1.97 -4.07 -2.57
C LYS A 169 -0.53 -4.51 -2.88
N TYR A 170 0.46 -3.64 -2.67
CA TYR A 170 1.86 -3.97 -2.91
C TYR A 170 2.34 -5.09 -2.00
N PHE A 171 1.93 -5.07 -0.73
CA PHE A 171 2.22 -6.15 0.21
C PHE A 171 1.60 -7.48 -0.25
N MET A 172 0.35 -7.47 -0.72
CA MET A 172 -0.29 -8.68 -1.28
C MET A 172 0.48 -9.23 -2.50
N LEU A 173 0.90 -8.36 -3.42
CA LEU A 173 1.68 -8.75 -4.59
C LEU A 173 3.08 -9.22 -4.20
N PHE A 174 3.72 -8.58 -3.21
CA PHE A 174 4.98 -9.02 -2.65
C PHE A 174 4.87 -10.43 -2.10
N LEU A 175 3.85 -10.75 -1.30
CA LEU A 175 3.63 -12.11 -0.80
C LEU A 175 3.39 -13.11 -1.95
N ALA A 176 2.55 -12.76 -2.92
CA ALA A 176 2.25 -13.63 -4.06
C ALA A 176 3.48 -13.93 -4.91
N TYR A 177 4.25 -12.90 -5.29
CA TYR A 177 5.45 -13.06 -6.11
C TYR A 177 6.62 -13.68 -5.32
N SER A 178 6.72 -13.45 -4.01
CA SER A 178 7.68 -14.17 -3.15
C SER A 178 7.37 -15.66 -3.10
N LEU A 179 6.08 -16.02 -2.93
CA LEU A 179 5.66 -17.41 -2.93
C LEU A 179 5.91 -18.06 -4.30
N LEU A 180 5.53 -17.39 -5.39
CA LEU A 180 5.77 -17.87 -6.74
C LEU A 180 7.27 -18.04 -7.03
N TYR A 181 8.10 -17.09 -6.60
CA TYR A 181 9.55 -17.16 -6.70
C TYR A 181 10.11 -18.40 -5.98
N CYS A 182 9.75 -18.59 -4.70
CA CYS A 182 10.24 -19.72 -3.93
C CYS A 182 9.73 -21.06 -4.48
N LEU A 183 8.46 -21.16 -4.88
CA LEU A 183 7.91 -22.37 -5.49
C LEU A 183 8.58 -22.70 -6.83
N PHE A 184 8.82 -21.70 -7.68
CA PHE A 184 9.51 -21.87 -8.94
C PHE A 184 10.93 -22.38 -8.73
N VAL A 185 11.68 -21.76 -7.82
CA VAL A 185 13.04 -22.20 -7.45
C VAL A 185 13.01 -23.63 -6.91
N THR A 186 12.17 -23.94 -5.92
CA THR A 186 12.04 -25.30 -5.36
C THR A 186 11.69 -26.34 -6.43
N ALA A 187 10.72 -26.05 -7.31
CA ALA A 187 10.27 -26.99 -8.33
C ALA A 187 11.35 -27.27 -9.39
N THR A 188 12.03 -26.23 -9.86
CA THR A 188 13.08 -26.37 -10.89
C THR A 188 14.37 -26.97 -10.32
N ASP A 189 14.68 -26.68 -9.05
CA ASP A 189 15.86 -27.20 -8.35
C ASP A 189 15.69 -28.66 -7.88
N LEU A 190 14.46 -29.14 -7.69
CA LEU A 190 14.16 -30.50 -7.19
C LEU A 190 14.86 -31.61 -7.98
N GLN A 191 14.88 -31.52 -9.31
CA GLN A 191 15.53 -32.54 -10.14
C GLN A 191 17.07 -32.55 -9.95
N TYR A 192 17.68 -31.39 -9.72
CA TYR A 192 19.13 -31.26 -9.48
C TYR A 192 19.48 -31.65 -8.05
N PHE A 193 18.60 -31.35 -7.10
CA PHE A 193 18.67 -31.87 -5.74
C PHE A 193 18.61 -33.41 -5.72
N ILE A 194 17.75 -34.04 -6.53
CA ILE A 194 17.73 -35.51 -6.66
C ILE A 194 19.04 -36.01 -7.29
N LYS A 195 19.51 -35.37 -8.37
CA LYS A 195 20.79 -35.72 -9.03
C LYS A 195 21.99 -35.58 -8.09
N PHE A 196 21.96 -34.64 -7.14
CA PHE A 196 22.97 -34.51 -6.09
C PHE A 196 23.07 -35.79 -5.25
N TRP A 197 21.94 -36.34 -4.80
CA TRP A 197 21.92 -37.56 -3.98
C TRP A 197 22.19 -38.84 -4.77
N THR A 198 21.86 -38.88 -6.06
CA THR A 198 22.10 -40.05 -6.92
C THR A 198 23.50 -40.07 -7.56
N LYS A 199 24.41 -39.19 -7.13
CA LYS A 199 25.77 -39.01 -7.68
C LYS A 199 25.82 -38.64 -9.17
N GLY A 200 24.75 -38.03 -9.68
CA GLY A 200 24.63 -37.57 -11.06
C GLY A 200 25.25 -36.18 -11.33
N LEU A 201 25.86 -35.53 -10.33
CA LEU A 201 26.48 -34.20 -10.46
C LEU A 201 27.97 -34.21 -10.08
N PRO A 202 28.84 -33.55 -10.89
CA PRO A 202 30.28 -33.44 -10.62
C PRO A 202 30.56 -32.64 -9.34
N ASP A 203 31.59 -33.03 -8.60
CA ASP A 203 31.94 -32.48 -7.28
C ASP A 203 32.50 -31.06 -7.36
N THR A 204 31.61 -30.08 -7.31
CA THR A 204 31.89 -28.64 -7.50
C THR A 204 31.20 -27.80 -6.44
N GLN A 205 31.60 -26.54 -6.29
CA GLN A 205 30.99 -25.56 -5.36
C GLN A 205 29.48 -25.38 -5.60
N ALA A 206 29.01 -25.60 -6.83
CA ALA A 206 27.59 -25.57 -7.20
C ALA A 206 26.72 -26.49 -6.33
N LYS A 207 27.28 -27.60 -5.84
CA LYS A 207 26.56 -28.56 -4.97
C LYS A 207 26.04 -27.92 -3.68
N PHE A 208 26.86 -27.12 -3.01
CA PHE A 208 26.47 -26.49 -1.74
C PHE A 208 25.40 -25.41 -1.96
N HIS A 209 25.52 -24.67 -3.06
CA HIS A 209 24.55 -23.65 -3.42
C HIS A 209 23.19 -24.25 -3.74
N ILE A 210 23.13 -25.31 -4.55
CA ILE A 210 21.90 -26.04 -4.89
C ILE A 210 21.22 -26.57 -3.63
N LEU A 211 21.97 -27.26 -2.76
CA LEU A 211 21.41 -27.81 -1.53
C LEU A 211 20.77 -26.73 -0.64
N PHE A 212 21.49 -25.64 -0.39
CA PHE A 212 20.99 -24.56 0.46
C PHE A 212 19.83 -23.80 -0.20
N LEU A 213 19.84 -23.68 -1.54
CA LEU A 213 18.79 -23.04 -2.31
C LEU A 213 17.47 -23.82 -2.19
N PHE A 214 17.50 -25.14 -2.38
CA PHE A 214 16.33 -26.00 -2.23
C PHE A 214 15.69 -25.86 -0.85
N PHE A 215 16.48 -26.01 0.22
CA PHE A 215 15.96 -25.97 1.59
C PHE A 215 15.46 -24.59 1.99
N SER A 216 16.21 -23.53 1.65
CA SER A 216 15.80 -22.16 1.96
C SER A 216 14.52 -21.78 1.21
N ALA A 217 14.44 -22.02 -0.10
CA ALA A 217 13.25 -21.75 -0.92
C ALA A 217 12.03 -22.54 -0.42
N SER A 218 12.20 -23.81 -0.06
CA SER A 218 11.11 -24.65 0.45
C SER A 218 10.60 -24.15 1.81
N MET A 219 11.50 -23.79 2.73
CA MET A 219 11.14 -23.25 4.05
C MET A 219 10.38 -21.92 3.93
N PHE A 220 10.87 -21.00 3.09
CA PHE A 220 10.19 -19.73 2.85
C PHE A 220 8.84 -19.94 2.16
N SER A 221 8.72 -20.89 1.21
CA SER A 221 7.45 -21.21 0.55
C SER A 221 6.36 -21.59 1.53
N VAL A 222 6.65 -22.48 2.50
CA VAL A 222 5.66 -22.91 3.51
C VAL A 222 5.20 -21.73 4.36
N SER A 223 6.15 -20.92 4.82
CA SER A 223 5.85 -19.75 5.67
C SER A 223 5.05 -18.69 4.90
N LEU A 224 5.46 -18.36 3.68
CA LEU A 224 4.80 -17.39 2.80
C LEU A 224 3.40 -17.86 2.37
N ALA A 225 3.23 -19.16 2.09
CA ALA A 225 1.92 -19.71 1.75
C ALA A 225 0.91 -19.51 2.88
N SER A 226 1.29 -19.78 4.13
CA SER A 226 0.41 -19.59 5.28
C SER A 226 -0.03 -18.12 5.45
N LEU A 227 0.92 -17.19 5.33
CA LEU A 227 0.66 -15.75 5.45
C LEU A 227 -0.18 -15.25 4.27
N PHE A 228 0.13 -15.67 3.04
CA PHE A 228 -0.61 -15.29 1.85
C PHE A 228 -2.06 -15.78 1.90
N ILE A 229 -2.29 -17.03 2.29
CA ILE A 229 -3.65 -17.59 2.44
C ILE A 229 -4.44 -16.81 3.49
N TYR A 230 -3.81 -16.49 4.63
CA TYR A 230 -4.45 -15.67 5.67
C TYR A 230 -4.87 -14.29 5.15
N HIS A 231 -3.98 -13.60 4.43
CA HIS A 231 -4.31 -12.29 3.88
C HIS A 231 -5.31 -12.35 2.72
N CYS A 232 -5.32 -13.40 1.91
CA CYS A 232 -6.37 -13.65 0.94
C CYS A 232 -7.75 -13.76 1.63
N TRP A 233 -7.83 -14.47 2.76
CA TRP A 233 -9.06 -14.51 3.57
C TRP A 233 -9.45 -13.13 4.11
N LEU A 234 -8.48 -12.34 4.60
CA LEU A 234 -8.72 -10.96 5.06
C LEU A 234 -9.26 -10.07 3.95
N VAL A 235 -8.68 -10.13 2.74
CA VAL A 235 -9.17 -9.41 1.56
C VAL A 235 -10.60 -9.82 1.24
N CYS A 236 -10.89 -11.13 1.20
CA CYS A 236 -12.23 -11.65 0.92
C CYS A 236 -13.29 -11.16 1.95
N LYS A 237 -12.89 -10.93 3.20
CA LYS A 237 -13.76 -10.41 4.28
C LYS A 237 -13.72 -8.89 4.45
N ASN A 238 -12.87 -8.18 3.69
CA ASN A 238 -12.54 -6.76 3.86
C ASN A 238 -12.16 -6.38 5.30
N ARG A 239 -11.28 -7.17 5.90
CA ARG A 239 -10.76 -6.93 7.25
C ARG A 239 -9.27 -6.62 7.18
N SER A 240 -8.80 -5.75 8.07
CA SER A 240 -7.38 -5.71 8.41
C SER A 240 -7.05 -6.77 9.46
N THR A 241 -5.77 -7.07 9.66
CA THR A 241 -5.29 -7.96 10.73
C THR A 241 -5.77 -7.48 12.11
N LEU A 242 -5.73 -6.16 12.36
CA LEU A 242 -6.25 -5.57 13.60
C LEU A 242 -7.75 -5.83 13.79
N GLU A 243 -8.53 -5.71 12.73
CA GLU A 243 -9.99 -5.92 12.76
C GLU A 243 -10.37 -7.40 12.89
N ALA A 244 -9.54 -8.30 12.37
CA ALA A 244 -9.72 -9.74 12.54
C ALA A 244 -9.53 -10.17 14.00
N VAL A 245 -8.54 -9.58 14.69
CA VAL A 245 -8.29 -9.78 16.12
C VAL A 245 -9.35 -9.08 16.96
N ARG A 246 -9.62 -7.80 16.70
CA ARG A 246 -10.60 -6.99 17.43
C ARG A 246 -11.57 -6.35 16.46
N ALA A 247 -12.79 -6.87 16.48
CA ALA A 247 -13.89 -6.37 15.67
C ALA A 247 -14.12 -4.86 15.91
N PRO A 248 -14.34 -4.06 14.85
CA PRO A 248 -14.71 -2.66 14.99
C PRO A 248 -16.09 -2.53 15.65
N VAL A 249 -16.24 -1.49 16.47
CA VAL A 249 -17.50 -1.14 17.14
C VAL A 249 -18.16 -0.03 16.35
N PHE A 250 -19.34 -0.30 15.81
CA PHE A 250 -20.21 0.68 15.15
C PHE A 250 -21.26 1.18 16.15
N ARG A 251 -22.09 2.15 15.72
CA ARG A 251 -23.20 2.67 16.55
C ARG A 251 -24.20 1.59 16.97
N HIS A 252 -24.44 0.58 16.13
CA HIS A 252 -25.34 -0.55 16.41
C HIS A 252 -24.64 -1.70 17.16
N GLY A 253 -23.39 -1.52 17.58
CA GLY A 253 -22.62 -2.53 18.28
C GLY A 253 -21.43 -3.07 17.48
N THR A 254 -20.88 -4.18 17.97
CA THR A 254 -19.67 -4.78 17.39
C THR A 254 -20.02 -5.61 16.15
N ASP A 255 -19.41 -5.30 15.01
CA ASP A 255 -19.64 -6.04 13.76
C ASP A 255 -18.33 -6.33 13.01
N LYS A 256 -17.97 -7.61 12.91
CA LYS A 256 -16.80 -8.07 12.13
C LYS A 256 -16.97 -7.91 10.62
N ASN A 257 -18.21 -7.76 10.14
CA ASN A 257 -18.55 -7.66 8.73
C ASN A 257 -18.98 -6.25 8.33
N GLY A 258 -18.85 -5.25 9.21
CA GLY A 258 -19.40 -3.92 8.98
C GLY A 258 -18.85 -3.20 7.74
N PHE A 259 -17.64 -3.57 7.28
CA PHE A 259 -17.02 -3.08 6.03
C PHE A 259 -17.11 -4.07 4.85
N SER A 260 -17.72 -5.24 5.03
CA SER A 260 -17.80 -6.25 3.97
C SER A 260 -18.92 -5.90 2.98
N LEU A 261 -18.58 -5.90 1.69
CA LEU A 261 -19.47 -5.58 0.56
C LEU A 261 -19.71 -6.81 -0.34
N GLY A 262 -19.28 -7.99 0.09
CA GLY A 262 -19.20 -9.22 -0.70
C GLY A 262 -17.82 -9.41 -1.34
N VAL A 263 -17.42 -10.67 -1.55
CA VAL A 263 -16.04 -11.06 -1.91
C VAL A 263 -15.48 -10.30 -3.11
N SER A 264 -16.24 -10.20 -4.20
CA SER A 264 -15.80 -9.49 -5.42
C SER A 264 -15.58 -7.99 -5.17
N LYS A 265 -16.51 -7.32 -4.49
CA LYS A 265 -16.38 -5.88 -4.17
C LYS A 265 -15.24 -5.66 -3.18
N ASN A 266 -15.07 -6.54 -2.19
CA ASN A 266 -13.99 -6.47 -1.22
C ASN A 266 -12.61 -6.59 -1.89
N PHE A 267 -12.47 -7.49 -2.86
CA PHE A 267 -11.26 -7.61 -3.67
C PHE A 267 -10.98 -6.33 -4.47
N ARG A 268 -12.00 -5.79 -5.15
CA ARG A 268 -11.89 -4.54 -5.91
C ARG A 268 -11.53 -3.33 -5.04
N GLN A 269 -11.91 -3.29 -3.77
CA GLN A 269 -11.45 -2.23 -2.86
C GLN A 269 -9.92 -2.18 -2.72
N VAL A 270 -9.22 -3.31 -2.91
CA VAL A 270 -7.75 -3.41 -2.81
C VAL A 270 -7.08 -3.37 -4.19
N PHE A 271 -7.62 -4.08 -5.17
CA PHE A 271 -6.98 -4.25 -6.48
C PHE A 271 -7.52 -3.31 -7.57
N GLY A 272 -8.63 -2.61 -7.31
CA GLY A 272 -9.27 -1.71 -8.25
C GLY A 272 -10.16 -2.42 -9.27
N ASP A 273 -10.75 -1.61 -10.13
CA ASP A 273 -11.74 -2.05 -11.12
C ASP A 273 -11.10 -2.55 -12.42
N GLU A 274 -9.93 -2.01 -12.76
CA GLU A 274 -9.20 -2.34 -13.98
C GLU A 274 -8.31 -3.58 -13.78
N ALA A 275 -8.77 -4.73 -14.30
CA ALA A 275 -8.10 -6.02 -14.14
C ALA A 275 -6.65 -6.06 -14.62
N LYS A 276 -6.30 -5.26 -15.64
CA LYS A 276 -4.92 -5.15 -16.16
C LYS A 276 -3.91 -4.70 -15.09
N TYR A 277 -4.34 -3.95 -14.08
CA TYR A 277 -3.45 -3.49 -13.00
C TYR A 277 -3.38 -4.46 -11.83
N TRP A 278 -4.20 -5.51 -11.78
CA TRP A 278 -4.23 -6.45 -10.66
C TRP A 278 -2.87 -7.10 -10.38
N PRO A 279 -2.13 -7.64 -11.38
CA PRO A 279 -0.81 -8.24 -11.13
C PRO A 279 0.30 -7.19 -11.00
N VAL A 280 0.04 -5.93 -11.35
CA VAL A 280 1.09 -4.91 -11.44
C VAL A 280 1.20 -4.12 -10.13
N PRO A 281 2.42 -3.93 -9.56
CA PRO A 281 2.69 -3.09 -8.39
C PRO A 281 2.49 -1.57 -8.62
N VAL A 282 1.34 -1.18 -9.14
CA VAL A 282 0.87 0.21 -9.26
C VAL A 282 -0.36 0.44 -8.40
N PHE A 283 -0.53 1.66 -7.88
CA PHE A 283 -1.65 1.98 -6.99
C PHE A 283 -2.96 1.91 -7.75
N SER A 284 -3.90 1.09 -7.29
CA SER A 284 -5.25 0.98 -7.86
C SER A 284 -6.32 0.70 -6.81
N SER A 285 -5.99 0.83 -5.52
CA SER A 285 -6.97 0.68 -4.43
C SER A 285 -8.05 1.75 -4.55
N LEU A 286 -9.30 1.41 -4.21
CA LEU A 286 -10.42 2.35 -4.25
C LEU A 286 -10.54 3.13 -2.93
N GLY A 287 -11.12 4.32 -3.02
CA GLY A 287 -11.37 5.20 -1.88
C GLY A 287 -10.20 6.15 -1.57
N ASP A 288 -10.33 6.89 -0.47
CA ASP A 288 -9.37 7.89 0.00
C ASP A 288 -8.58 7.42 1.25
N GLY A 289 -8.95 6.25 1.80
CA GLY A 289 -8.39 5.71 3.03
C GLY A 289 -8.91 6.34 4.32
N CYS A 290 -9.70 7.41 4.24
CA CYS A 290 -10.32 8.09 5.38
C CYS A 290 -11.79 7.70 5.57
N SER A 291 -12.48 7.35 4.48
CA SER A 291 -13.85 6.86 4.47
C SER A 291 -13.94 5.51 3.76
N PHE A 292 -14.81 4.62 4.26
CA PHE A 292 -15.00 3.29 3.70
C PHE A 292 -16.49 2.97 3.61
N PRO A 293 -16.97 2.37 2.51
CA PRO A 293 -18.36 1.93 2.43
C PRO A 293 -18.64 0.87 3.50
N THR A 294 -19.79 0.98 4.16
CA THR A 294 -20.26 0.01 5.17
C THR A 294 -21.46 -0.78 4.65
N CYS A 295 -21.72 -1.95 5.21
CA CYS A 295 -22.83 -2.80 4.80
C CYS A 295 -24.22 -2.24 5.18
N LEU A 296 -24.29 -1.24 6.07
CA LEU A 296 -25.51 -0.76 6.71
C LEU A 296 -25.94 0.66 6.33
N VAL A 297 -25.31 1.30 5.33
CA VAL A 297 -25.67 2.68 4.88
C VAL A 297 -27.14 2.80 4.40
N ASN A 298 -27.88 1.69 4.25
CA ASN A 298 -29.32 1.72 3.94
C ASN A 298 -30.26 1.80 5.17
N MET A 299 -29.76 1.96 6.41
CA MET A 299 -30.62 1.99 7.62
C MET A 299 -30.35 3.16 8.59
N ASP A 300 -30.07 4.37 8.08
CA ASP A 300 -30.20 5.60 8.88
C ASP A 300 -31.58 6.25 8.60
N PRO A 301 -32.52 6.32 9.57
CA PRO A 301 -33.83 6.94 9.39
C PRO A 301 -33.82 8.49 9.36
N GLU A 302 -32.66 9.14 9.51
CA GLU A 302 -32.58 10.60 9.68
C GLU A 302 -31.88 11.29 8.50
N SER A 303 -32.46 11.13 7.31
CA SER A 303 -32.26 12.09 6.21
C SER A 303 -33.57 12.86 6.00
N PRO A 304 -33.54 14.19 5.80
CA PRO A 304 -34.76 14.96 5.66
C PRO A 304 -35.47 14.54 4.36
N THR A 305 -36.63 13.93 4.52
CA THR A 305 -37.52 13.52 3.44
C THR A 305 -38.01 14.76 2.69
N SER A 306 -37.43 15.01 1.51
CA SER A 306 -38.09 15.82 0.50
C SER A 306 -39.29 15.05 -0.04
N SER A 307 -40.47 15.55 0.29
CA SER A 307 -41.77 15.13 -0.26
C SER A 307 -41.78 15.12 -1.78
N ASN A 308 -42.24 14.03 -2.40
CA ASN A 308 -43.32 14.08 -3.41
C ASN A 308 -43.88 12.68 -3.79
N SER A 309 -45.20 12.61 -3.65
CA SER A 309 -46.24 11.80 -4.30
C SER A 309 -45.89 10.64 -5.26
N ALA A 310 -46.43 9.47 -4.90
CA ALA A 310 -47.26 8.53 -5.69
C ALA A 310 -46.86 8.15 -7.13
N SER A 311 -46.59 6.87 -7.35
CA SER A 311 -47.48 5.91 -8.06
C SER A 311 -46.71 4.65 -8.47
N LYS A 312 -47.38 3.49 -8.41
CA LYS A 312 -46.87 2.18 -8.83
C LYS A 312 -46.94 2.06 -10.37
N SER A 313 -45.84 1.64 -11.00
CA SER A 313 -45.89 0.81 -12.21
C SER A 313 -44.59 0.04 -12.42
N SER A 314 -44.73 -1.25 -12.70
CA SER A 314 -43.74 -2.22 -13.15
C SER A 314 -43.08 -1.84 -14.48
N ALA A 315 -41.76 -2.09 -14.62
CA ALA A 315 -41.09 -2.73 -15.77
C ALA A 315 -39.57 -2.45 -15.78
N GLU A 316 -38.86 -3.33 -16.49
CA GLU A 316 -37.41 -3.47 -16.69
C GLU A 316 -36.62 -2.17 -17.00
N GLY A 317 -35.35 -2.12 -16.54
CA GLY A 317 -34.41 -1.09 -16.99
C GLY A 317 -33.07 -1.09 -16.24
N ARG A 318 -31.96 -1.10 -17.01
CA ARG A 318 -30.58 -0.92 -16.53
C ARG A 318 -30.46 0.30 -15.61
N HIS A 319 -29.90 0.12 -14.41
CA HIS A 319 -29.52 1.25 -13.55
C HIS A 319 -28.02 1.55 -13.65
N GLN A 320 -27.76 2.64 -14.38
CA GLN A 320 -26.50 3.38 -14.45
C GLN A 320 -26.37 4.22 -13.16
N PHE A 321 -25.24 4.09 -12.45
CA PHE A 321 -24.94 4.92 -11.27
C PHE A 321 -24.53 6.33 -11.70
N PRO A 322 -24.91 7.38 -10.95
CA PRO A 322 -24.49 8.75 -11.25
C PRO A 322 -23.02 8.94 -10.88
N SER A 323 -22.19 9.19 -11.90
CA SER A 323 -20.83 9.69 -11.73
C SER A 323 -20.89 11.15 -11.24
N LYS A 324 -20.57 11.40 -9.97
CA LYS A 324 -20.21 12.75 -9.53
C LYS A 324 -18.86 13.13 -10.18
N PRO A 325 -18.70 14.34 -10.73
CA PRO A 325 -17.44 14.75 -11.35
C PRO A 325 -16.32 14.89 -10.31
N LEU A 326 -15.12 14.48 -10.72
CA LEU A 326 -13.87 14.55 -9.97
C LEU A 326 -13.55 16.01 -9.61
N ARG A 327 -13.19 16.25 -8.34
CA ARG A 327 -12.82 17.58 -7.83
C ARG A 327 -11.43 17.99 -8.36
N GLU A 328 -11.28 19.25 -8.76
CA GLU A 328 -10.08 19.86 -9.40
C GLU A 328 -8.74 19.67 -8.67
N SER A 329 -8.72 19.15 -7.45
CA SER A 329 -7.47 18.84 -6.75
C SER A 329 -6.76 17.58 -7.28
N GLN A 330 -7.44 16.74 -8.08
CA GLN A 330 -6.88 15.50 -8.64
C GLN A 330 -6.25 15.66 -10.03
N SER A 331 -6.54 16.75 -10.77
CA SER A 331 -5.98 16.97 -12.11
C SER A 331 -4.49 17.32 -12.09
N ARG A 332 -3.98 17.89 -10.99
CA ARG A 332 -2.57 18.29 -10.85
C ARG A 332 -1.57 17.13 -10.70
N LEU A 333 -2.04 15.90 -10.43
CA LEU A 333 -1.18 14.71 -10.35
C LEU A 333 -1.08 13.93 -11.66
N LEU A 334 -1.85 14.30 -12.69
CA LEU A 334 -1.93 13.57 -13.96
C LEU A 334 -1.52 14.39 -15.20
N THR A 335 -1.14 15.66 -15.06
CA THR A 335 -0.66 16.48 -16.19
C THR A 335 0.59 17.25 -15.82
N SER A 336 1.75 16.62 -16.03
CA SER A 336 3.03 17.32 -16.18
C SER A 336 3.71 16.80 -17.45
N THR A 337 3.27 17.33 -18.58
CA THR A 337 4.03 17.36 -19.84
C THR A 337 4.06 18.82 -20.29
N PRO A 338 5.22 19.37 -20.67
CA PRO A 338 5.34 20.79 -20.99
C PRO A 338 4.80 21.04 -22.40
N SER A 339 3.75 21.87 -22.52
CA SER A 339 3.26 22.30 -23.83
C SER A 339 4.16 23.40 -24.39
N TRP A 340 4.92 23.07 -25.42
CA TRP A 340 5.42 24.02 -26.40
C TRP A 340 4.23 24.58 -27.17
N ALA A 341 4.07 25.90 -27.16
CA ALA A 341 3.03 26.59 -27.91
C ALA A 341 3.65 27.20 -29.18
N GLU A 342 3.38 26.56 -30.32
CA GLU A 342 3.31 27.20 -31.63
C GLU A 342 1.81 27.34 -31.96
N ASN A 343 1.30 28.54 -32.17
CA ASN A 343 1.12 29.08 -33.52
C ASN A 343 0.42 30.45 -33.53
N GLU A 344 0.75 31.15 -34.61
CA GLU A 344 0.41 32.52 -34.99
C GLU A 344 -1.10 32.78 -35.21
N SER A 345 -1.53 34.02 -34.93
CA SER A 345 -2.02 34.99 -35.93
C SER A 345 -3.01 36.00 -35.32
N ALA A 346 -2.64 37.28 -35.33
CA ALA A 346 -3.54 38.42 -35.57
C ALA A 346 -2.70 39.71 -35.66
N ALA A 347 -2.74 40.34 -36.84
CA ALA A 347 -2.20 41.66 -37.11
C ALA A 347 -3.03 42.77 -36.45
N ASP A 348 -2.40 43.81 -35.92
CA ASP A 348 -2.38 45.17 -36.51
C ASP A 348 -1.68 46.18 -35.56
N LYS A 349 -0.92 47.09 -36.18
CA LYS A 349 -0.49 48.44 -35.75
C LYS A 349 0.63 48.74 -34.71
N GLU A 350 1.55 49.55 -35.24
CA GLU A 350 2.28 50.70 -34.67
C GLU A 350 3.69 50.55 -34.06
N ARG A 351 4.68 50.69 -34.96
CA ARG A 351 5.74 51.73 -35.05
C ARG A 351 6.58 52.11 -33.80
N LYS A 352 7.91 52.12 -34.05
CA LYS A 352 9.07 52.67 -33.30
C LYS A 352 9.70 51.65 -32.33
N GLY A 353 10.98 51.33 -32.34
CA GLY A 353 12.15 51.83 -33.06
C GLY A 353 13.42 51.37 -32.31
N ALA A 354 14.51 51.19 -33.06
CA ALA A 354 15.91 51.26 -32.64
C ALA A 354 16.59 50.07 -31.90
N ASN A 355 17.58 49.54 -32.63
CA ASN A 355 18.96 49.24 -32.22
C ASN A 355 19.34 47.83 -31.72
N ASN A 356 19.89 47.06 -32.68
CA ASN A 356 21.04 46.17 -32.50
C ASN A 356 22.35 46.99 -32.34
N PRO A 357 23.40 46.43 -31.73
CA PRO A 357 24.45 45.73 -32.50
C PRO A 357 24.81 44.38 -31.84
N GLY A 358 25.28 43.32 -32.50
CA GLY A 358 26.27 43.25 -33.58
C GLY A 358 27.62 42.76 -33.02
N MET A 359 28.25 41.78 -33.71
CA MET A 359 29.63 41.25 -33.56
C MET A 359 29.88 40.23 -32.44
N THR A 360 30.66 39.14 -32.60
CA THR A 360 31.31 38.46 -33.74
C THR A 360 31.80 37.10 -33.21
N ILE A 361 31.80 36.08 -34.06
CA ILE A 361 32.55 34.83 -33.89
C ILE A 361 33.94 35.06 -34.48
N GLU A 362 35.00 34.71 -33.75
CA GLU A 362 36.26 34.22 -34.35
C GLU A 362 36.76 33.03 -33.51
N ASN A 363 36.92 31.91 -34.20
CA ASN A 363 37.75 30.77 -33.81
C ASN A 363 39.20 31.12 -34.15
N GLU A 364 40.17 30.66 -33.34
CA GLU A 364 41.29 29.81 -33.78
C GLU A 364 42.28 29.53 -32.63
N ALA A 365 42.84 28.31 -32.68
CA ALA A 365 44.01 27.76 -31.99
C ALA A 365 43.92 27.37 -30.50
#